data_AF-A0A7S1QST4-F1
#
_entry.id   AF-A0A7S1QST4-F1
#
_cell.length_a   1.000
_cell.length_b   1.000
_cell.length_c   1.000
_cell.angle_alpha   90.00
_cell.angle_beta   90.00
_cell.angle_gamma   90.00
#
_symmetry.space_group_name_H-M   'P 1'
#
loop_
_entity.id
_entity.type
_entity.pdbx_description
1 polymer ?
#
loop_
_entity_poly.entity_id
_entity_poly.type
_entity_poly.pdbx_seq_one_letter_code
_entity_poly.pdbx_strand_id
1 'polypeptide(L)'
;MGCSPAKPSESQCCPNTQQALRTHGLDHHVLRRYNMSVRKKDTLGEGSFSVCFRGTDAQTGDAVAIKVYKANRDARGWARPDPVTLLKFRRQVAVLRELQRPLPEGAGPALRSDQLSHVQPADVFMRMIDFSRDANGEPGPDPHDGGLYIVTELADYSLKDLLGAHRCAGKRLPREAAHVVAGDMLRAVAGLHAKGFVHMDIKPSNLMVFNGRLKLIDTDGCVKAGTVVSKADTSISFSPCYCAPEFARFLTRRGGLPIEAAPGLDSWS
;
A
#
# COMPACT_ATOMS: atom_id res chain seq x y z
N MET A 1 -1.51 -48.45 -21.06
CA MET A 1 -0.51 -47.44 -21.44
C MET A 1 -0.97 -46.11 -20.88
N GLY A 2 -0.26 -45.59 -19.87
CA GLY A 2 -0.66 -44.38 -19.15
C GLY A 2 -0.32 -43.11 -19.92
N CYS A 3 -1.32 -42.23 -20.09
CA CYS A 3 -1.09 -40.85 -20.51
C CYS A 3 -0.83 -39.99 -19.28
N SER A 4 0.43 -39.60 -19.05
CA SER A 4 0.78 -38.52 -18.14
C SER A 4 0.34 -37.17 -18.75
N PRO A 5 -0.32 -36.28 -18.00
CA PRO A 5 -0.51 -34.92 -18.46
C PRO A 5 0.83 -34.16 -18.42
N ALA A 6 1.16 -33.50 -19.53
CA ALA A 6 2.35 -32.68 -19.68
C ALA A 6 2.40 -31.58 -18.60
N LYS A 7 3.54 -31.49 -17.90
CA LYS A 7 3.82 -30.37 -17.00
C LYS A 7 3.89 -29.08 -17.82
N PRO A 8 3.27 -27.96 -17.39
CA PRO A 8 3.48 -26.68 -18.04
C PRO A 8 4.95 -26.26 -17.86
N SER A 9 5.55 -25.80 -18.96
CA SER A 9 6.92 -25.33 -19.04
C SER A 9 7.18 -24.22 -18.03
N GLU A 10 8.24 -24.35 -17.25
CA GLU A 10 8.77 -23.31 -16.38
C GLU A 10 9.01 -22.03 -17.20
N SER A 11 8.16 -21.03 -16.98
CA SER A 11 8.40 -19.67 -17.42
C SER A 11 9.75 -19.23 -16.86
N GLN A 12 10.67 -18.81 -17.73
CA GLN A 12 11.92 -18.14 -17.35
C GLN A 12 11.61 -17.06 -16.30
N CYS A 13 11.94 -17.37 -15.05
CA CYS A 13 11.64 -16.52 -13.91
C CYS A 13 12.59 -15.33 -13.99
N CYS A 14 12.06 -14.14 -14.30
CA CYS A 14 12.82 -12.90 -14.12
C CYS A 14 13.35 -12.88 -12.68
N PRO A 15 14.63 -12.51 -12.45
CA PRO A 15 15.17 -12.45 -11.10
C PRO A 15 14.27 -11.57 -10.23
N ASN A 16 13.85 -12.08 -9.06
CA ASN A 16 13.01 -11.35 -8.12
C ASN A 16 13.62 -9.96 -7.89
N THR A 17 12.82 -8.89 -7.86
CA THR A 17 13.30 -7.50 -7.73
C THR A 17 14.27 -7.34 -6.56
N GLN A 18 14.10 -8.08 -5.46
CA GLN A 18 15.10 -8.15 -4.38
C GLN A 18 16.44 -8.75 -4.82
N GLN A 19 16.43 -9.83 -5.59
CA GLN A 19 17.63 -10.47 -6.11
C GLN A 19 18.34 -9.58 -7.12
N ALA A 20 17.60 -8.88 -7.98
CA ALA A 20 18.15 -7.90 -8.92
C ALA A 20 18.70 -6.64 -8.25
N LEU A 21 18.15 -6.22 -7.11
CA LEU A 21 18.69 -5.11 -6.32
C LEU A 21 19.92 -5.53 -5.51
N ARG A 22 19.98 -6.77 -5.03
CA ARG A 22 21.11 -7.29 -4.23
C ARG A 22 22.40 -7.53 -5.03
N THR A 23 22.34 -7.60 -6.36
CA THR A 23 23.52 -7.81 -7.22
C THR A 23 24.43 -6.58 -7.34
N HIS A 24 24.02 -5.40 -6.87
CA HIS A 24 24.74 -4.12 -7.09
C HIS A 24 25.24 -3.41 -5.81
N GLY A 25 25.50 -4.14 -4.72
CA GLY A 25 26.04 -3.58 -3.47
C GLY A 25 25.00 -3.43 -2.36
N LEU A 26 25.46 -3.03 -1.17
CA LEU A 26 24.67 -3.07 0.08
C LEU A 26 23.72 -1.88 0.25
N ASP A 27 24.06 -0.72 -0.33
CA ASP A 27 23.32 0.54 -0.22
C ASP A 27 23.07 1.13 -1.62
N HIS A 28 21.82 1.48 -1.93
CA HIS A 28 21.40 2.04 -3.21
C HIS A 28 20.99 3.51 -3.03
N HIS A 29 21.54 4.38 -3.86
CA HIS A 29 21.12 5.79 -3.90
C HIS A 29 19.91 5.92 -4.82
N VAL A 30 18.73 6.21 -4.26
CA VAL A 30 17.49 6.41 -5.03
C VAL A 30 17.08 7.88 -5.00
N LEU A 31 16.50 8.36 -6.10
CA LEU A 31 16.11 9.76 -6.30
C LEU A 31 17.24 10.77 -6.03
N ARG A 32 18.50 10.32 -6.09
CA ARG A 32 19.72 11.10 -5.79
C ARG A 32 19.74 11.74 -4.39
N ARG A 33 18.90 11.28 -3.47
CA ARG A 33 18.75 11.84 -2.13
C ARG A 33 18.69 10.78 -1.02
N TYR A 34 18.14 9.61 -1.31
CA TYR A 34 17.88 8.62 -0.27
C TYR A 34 18.84 7.45 -0.37
N ASN A 35 19.41 7.07 0.77
CA ASN A 35 20.24 5.88 0.91
C ASN A 35 19.34 4.73 1.33
N MET A 36 19.13 3.77 0.44
CA MET A 36 18.28 2.60 0.65
C MET A 36 19.12 1.38 1.01
N SER A 37 18.85 0.72 2.14
CA SER A 37 19.49 -0.54 2.48
C SER A 37 18.73 -1.72 1.85
N VAL A 38 19.42 -2.54 1.06
CA VAL A 38 18.85 -3.75 0.43
C VAL A 38 19.17 -5.02 1.20
N ARG A 39 19.70 -4.89 2.43
CA ARG A 39 19.95 -6.01 3.32
C ARG A 39 18.64 -6.70 3.67
N LYS A 40 18.65 -8.02 3.80
CA LYS A 40 17.45 -8.81 4.13
C LYS A 40 16.77 -8.33 5.43
N LYS A 41 17.54 -7.89 6.42
CA LYS A 41 17.04 -7.36 7.69
C LYS A 41 16.34 -5.99 7.58
N ASP A 42 16.63 -5.24 6.51
CA ASP A 42 16.15 -3.87 6.29
C ASP A 42 15.00 -3.84 5.25
N THR A 43 14.59 -5.01 4.76
CA THR A 43 13.35 -5.18 3.99
C THR A 43 12.16 -5.13 4.96
N LEU A 44 11.35 -4.09 4.85
CA LEU A 44 10.19 -3.85 5.71
C LEU A 44 8.99 -4.71 5.32
N GLY A 45 8.86 -5.03 4.02
CA GLY A 45 7.79 -5.88 3.52
C GLY A 45 7.87 -6.09 2.01
N GLU A 46 7.28 -7.18 1.54
CA GLU A 46 7.18 -7.51 0.13
C GLU A 46 5.73 -7.80 -0.22
N GLY A 47 5.22 -7.09 -1.22
CA GLY A 47 3.91 -7.32 -1.83
C GLY A 47 4.03 -7.87 -3.24
N SER A 48 2.88 -8.06 -3.89
CA SER A 48 2.82 -8.57 -5.27
C SER A 48 3.47 -7.61 -6.27
N PHE A 49 3.36 -6.30 -6.05
CA PHE A 49 3.80 -5.26 -7.00
C PHE A 49 4.96 -4.40 -6.52
N SER A 50 5.37 -4.53 -5.26
CA SER A 50 6.40 -3.66 -4.69
C SER A 50 7.14 -4.33 -3.54
N VAL A 51 8.28 -3.76 -3.19
CA VAL A 51 9.06 -4.09 -2.00
C VAL A 51 9.35 -2.81 -1.24
N CYS A 52 9.12 -2.80 0.07
CA CYS A 52 9.41 -1.67 0.94
C CYS A 52 10.72 -1.90 1.67
N PHE A 53 11.59 -0.92 1.63
CA PHE A 53 12.90 -0.93 2.29
C PHE A 53 13.01 0.21 3.30
N ARG A 54 13.81 0.00 4.34
CA ARG A 54 14.28 1.08 5.19
C ARG A 54 15.36 1.88 4.45
N GLY A 55 15.32 3.19 4.61
CA GLY A 55 16.37 4.07 4.13
C GLY A 55 16.59 5.28 5.03
N THR A 56 17.47 6.15 4.58
CA THR A 56 17.80 7.41 5.25
C THR A 56 17.83 8.53 4.23
N ASP A 57 17.25 9.68 4.58
CA ASP A 57 17.39 10.92 3.81
C ASP A 57 18.82 11.45 3.98
N ALA A 58 19.60 11.51 2.91
CA ALA A 58 21.00 11.95 2.98
C ALA A 58 21.16 13.43 3.31
N GLN A 59 20.09 14.23 3.19
CA GLN A 59 20.13 15.66 3.51
C GLN A 59 19.82 15.92 4.99
N THR A 60 18.82 15.24 5.55
CA THR A 60 18.36 15.50 6.94
C THR A 60 18.87 14.47 7.95
N GLY A 61 19.26 13.28 7.49
CA GLY A 61 19.59 12.14 8.35
C GLY A 61 18.36 11.36 8.85
N ASP A 62 17.15 11.77 8.47
CA ASP A 62 15.91 11.13 8.95
C ASP A 62 15.72 9.74 8.35
N ALA A 63 15.18 8.83 9.17
CA ALA A 63 14.81 7.50 8.71
C ALA A 63 13.52 7.55 7.87
N VAL A 64 13.51 6.82 6.76
CA VAL A 64 12.40 6.78 5.80
C VAL A 64 12.05 5.35 5.39
N ALA A 65 10.83 5.15 4.90
CA ALA A 65 10.45 3.96 4.15
C ALA A 65 10.45 4.26 2.66
N ILE A 66 11.04 3.37 1.86
CA ILE A 66 11.18 3.50 0.41
C ILE A 66 10.45 2.32 -0.23
N LYS A 67 9.29 2.58 -0.83
CA LYS A 67 8.52 1.60 -1.61
C LYS A 67 9.04 1.61 -3.05
N VAL A 68 9.64 0.50 -3.46
CA VAL A 68 10.16 0.26 -4.82
C VAL A 68 9.17 -0.65 -5.54
N TYR A 69 8.61 -0.21 -6.66
CA TYR A 69 7.73 -1.07 -7.45
C TYR A 69 8.54 -2.04 -8.32
N LYS A 70 8.03 -3.26 -8.44
CA LYS A 70 8.64 -4.34 -9.22
C LYS A 70 8.55 -3.99 -10.70
N ALA A 71 9.63 -4.20 -11.42
CA ALA A 71 9.72 -3.89 -12.84
C ALA A 71 10.63 -4.91 -13.54
N ASN A 72 10.36 -5.16 -14.82
CA ASN A 72 11.32 -5.84 -15.68
C ASN A 72 12.54 -4.95 -15.91
N ARG A 73 13.67 -5.52 -16.31
CA ARG A 73 14.87 -4.74 -16.66
C ARG A 73 15.20 -4.90 -18.13
N ASP A 74 15.61 -3.80 -18.77
CA ASP A 74 16.11 -3.83 -20.14
C ASP A 74 17.59 -4.26 -20.19
N ALA A 75 18.15 -4.36 -21.41
CA ALA A 75 19.54 -4.77 -21.61
C ALA A 75 20.58 -3.85 -20.95
N ARG A 76 20.20 -2.62 -20.60
CA ARG A 76 21.05 -1.65 -19.87
C ARG A 76 20.83 -1.71 -18.36
N GLY A 77 20.02 -2.66 -17.89
CA GLY A 77 19.64 -2.81 -16.49
C GLY A 77 18.56 -1.82 -16.02
N TRP A 78 18.05 -0.96 -16.91
CA TRP A 78 17.04 0.04 -16.56
C TRP A 78 15.69 -0.63 -16.29
N ALA A 79 15.02 -0.19 -15.24
CA ALA A 79 13.69 -0.67 -14.92
C ALA A 79 12.67 -0.23 -15.97
N ARG A 80 11.77 -1.16 -16.30
CA ARG A 80 10.65 -1.04 -17.24
C ARG A 80 9.40 -1.51 -16.51
N PRO A 81 8.73 -0.63 -15.75
CA PRO A 81 7.49 -0.99 -15.08
C PRO A 81 6.41 -1.27 -16.13
N ASP A 82 5.62 -2.30 -15.89
CA ASP A 82 4.46 -2.59 -16.73
C ASP A 82 3.33 -1.57 -16.50
N PRO A 83 2.36 -1.46 -17.43
CA PRO A 83 1.28 -0.48 -17.32
C PRO A 83 0.44 -0.58 -16.04
N VAL A 84 0.22 -1.77 -15.49
CA VAL A 84 -0.57 -1.97 -14.26
C VAL A 84 0.21 -1.46 -13.05
N THR A 85 1.50 -1.78 -12.99
CA THR A 85 2.40 -1.27 -11.94
C THR A 85 2.48 0.26 -11.98
N LEU A 86 2.65 0.86 -13.16
CA LEU A 86 2.67 2.31 -13.32
C LEU A 86 1.33 2.96 -12.90
N LEU A 87 0.20 2.33 -13.23
CA LEU A 87 -1.12 2.79 -12.81
C LEU A 87 -1.27 2.77 -11.29
N LYS A 88 -0.88 1.67 -10.63
CA LYS A 88 -0.89 1.55 -9.16
C LYS A 88 -0.02 2.60 -8.49
N PHE A 89 1.20 2.83 -9.02
CA PHE A 89 2.09 3.88 -8.54
C PHE A 89 1.45 5.27 -8.62
N ARG A 90 0.93 5.64 -9.80
CA ARG A 90 0.29 6.95 -10.01
C ARG A 90 -0.92 7.15 -9.10
N ARG A 91 -1.73 6.11 -8.94
CA ARG A 91 -2.87 6.08 -8.03
C ARG A 91 -2.43 6.31 -6.58
N GLN A 92 -1.42 5.60 -6.09
CA GLN A 92 -0.93 5.78 -4.73
C GLN A 92 -0.43 7.21 -4.49
N VAL A 93 0.36 7.78 -5.41
CA VAL A 93 0.83 9.18 -5.32
C VAL A 93 -0.34 10.15 -5.26
N ALA A 94 -1.35 9.98 -6.13
CA ALA A 94 -2.53 10.84 -6.17
C ALA A 94 -3.36 10.75 -4.89
N VAL A 95 -3.64 9.53 -4.41
CA VAL A 95 -4.43 9.31 -3.19
C VAL A 95 -3.69 9.83 -1.97
N LEU A 96 -2.40 9.55 -1.79
CA LEU A 96 -1.63 10.07 -0.66
C LEU A 96 -1.63 11.60 -0.63
N ARG A 97 -1.49 12.26 -1.78
CA ARG A 97 -1.60 13.73 -1.86
C ARG A 97 -2.97 14.24 -1.42
N GLU A 98 -4.04 13.62 -1.87
CA GLU A 98 -5.41 14.01 -1.51
C GLU A 98 -5.70 13.77 -0.02
N LEU A 99 -5.17 12.67 0.52
CA LEU A 99 -5.29 12.32 1.93
C LEU A 99 -4.63 13.35 2.85
N GLN A 100 -3.57 14.03 2.42
CA GLN A 100 -2.92 15.06 3.23
C GLN A 100 -3.66 16.41 3.26
N ARG A 101 -4.65 16.63 2.38
CA ARG A 101 -5.48 17.84 2.44
C ARG A 101 -6.38 17.83 3.68
N PRO A 102 -6.88 18.99 4.16
CA PRO A 102 -7.90 19.02 5.21
C PRO A 102 -9.09 18.10 4.90
N LEU A 103 -9.74 17.57 5.94
CA LEU A 103 -10.98 16.83 5.79
C LEU A 103 -12.08 17.79 5.32
N PRO A 104 -12.98 17.38 4.41
CA PRO A 104 -14.03 18.26 3.94
C PRO A 104 -15.02 18.59 5.07
N GLU A 105 -15.30 19.88 5.27
CA GLU A 105 -16.24 20.38 6.30
C GLU A 105 -17.70 19.92 6.06
N GLY A 106 -17.98 19.27 4.93
CA GLY A 106 -19.32 18.95 4.45
C GLY A 106 -19.51 17.52 3.93
N ALA A 107 -18.78 16.52 4.43
CA ALA A 107 -19.10 15.12 4.12
C ALA A 107 -20.60 14.86 4.38
N GLY A 108 -21.24 14.03 3.54
CA GLY A 108 -22.68 13.76 3.66
C GLY A 108 -23.08 13.29 5.06
N PRO A 109 -24.36 13.40 5.46
CA PRO A 109 -24.80 13.15 6.84
C PRO A 109 -24.33 11.81 7.44
N ALA A 110 -24.19 10.78 6.61
CA ALA A 110 -23.74 9.44 7.01
C ALA A 110 -22.23 9.35 7.39
N LEU A 111 -21.42 10.35 7.02
CA LEU A 111 -19.97 10.39 7.26
C LEU A 111 -19.58 11.56 8.18
N ARG A 112 -20.54 12.32 8.72
CA ARG A 112 -20.29 13.38 9.70
C ARG A 112 -20.09 12.77 11.08
N SER A 113 -18.98 13.12 11.72
CA SER A 113 -18.71 12.79 13.11
C SER A 113 -17.95 13.94 13.75
N ASP A 114 -18.41 14.38 14.92
CA ASP A 114 -17.71 15.39 15.73
C ASP A 114 -16.30 14.92 16.14
N GLN A 115 -16.05 13.60 16.10
CA GLN A 115 -14.71 13.06 16.34
C GLN A 115 -13.74 13.27 15.18
N LEU A 116 -14.22 13.65 13.98
CA LEU A 116 -13.39 13.92 12.81
C LEU A 116 -13.10 15.42 12.62
N SER A 117 -13.86 16.32 13.25
CA SER A 117 -13.72 17.77 13.07
C SER A 117 -12.36 18.32 13.54
N HIS A 118 -11.70 17.62 14.46
CA HIS A 118 -10.40 18.00 15.01
C HIS A 118 -9.24 17.10 14.53
N VAL A 119 -9.52 16.12 13.67
CA VAL A 119 -8.50 15.17 13.21
C VAL A 119 -7.63 15.83 12.15
N GLN A 120 -6.34 15.94 12.44
CA GLN A 120 -5.38 16.35 11.43
C GLN A 120 -5.09 15.16 10.50
N PRO A 121 -5.05 15.35 9.17
CA PRO A 121 -4.79 14.25 8.24
C PRO A 121 -3.48 13.50 8.53
N ALA A 122 -2.45 14.21 8.98
CA ALA A 122 -1.15 13.63 9.34
C ALA A 122 -1.22 12.70 10.57
N ASP A 123 -2.26 12.78 11.40
CA ASP A 123 -2.44 11.89 12.56
C ASP A 123 -3.06 10.54 12.17
N VAL A 124 -3.69 10.44 11.00
CA VAL A 124 -4.45 9.25 10.57
C VAL A 124 -3.99 8.65 9.25
N PHE A 125 -3.33 9.44 8.40
CA PHE A 125 -2.78 9.00 7.13
C PHE A 125 -1.27 9.16 7.10
N MET A 126 -0.60 8.14 6.57
CA MET A 126 0.84 8.20 6.35
C MET A 126 1.23 9.36 5.43
N ARG A 127 2.28 10.08 5.83
CA ARG A 127 2.85 11.17 5.06
C ARG A 127 3.79 10.66 3.96
N MET A 128 3.50 11.06 2.73
CA MET A 128 4.45 10.94 1.60
C MET A 128 5.47 12.08 1.67
N ILE A 129 6.75 11.73 1.61
CA ILE A 129 7.89 12.65 1.67
C ILE A 129 8.35 13.00 0.24
N ASP A 130 8.53 12.00 -0.62
CA ASP A 130 8.95 12.18 -2.02
C ASP A 130 8.51 10.99 -2.89
N PHE A 131 8.69 11.11 -4.20
CA PHE A 131 8.38 10.06 -5.18
C PHE A 131 9.12 10.27 -6.51
N SER A 132 9.27 9.22 -7.31
CA SER A 132 9.90 9.30 -8.64
C SER A 132 9.04 10.08 -9.64
N ARG A 133 9.70 10.86 -10.50
CA ARG A 133 9.04 11.67 -11.53
C ARG A 133 9.65 11.35 -12.89
N ASP A 134 8.85 11.38 -13.95
CA ASP A 134 9.34 11.27 -15.31
C ASP A 134 10.03 12.57 -15.78
N ALA A 135 10.50 12.58 -17.03
CA ALA A 135 11.19 13.74 -17.61
C ALA A 135 10.34 15.03 -17.67
N ASN A 136 9.01 14.91 -17.54
CA ASN A 136 8.09 16.05 -17.51
C ASN A 136 7.78 16.51 -16.07
N GLY A 137 8.35 15.85 -15.06
CA GLY A 137 8.07 16.14 -13.65
C GLY A 137 6.79 15.48 -13.13
N GLU A 138 6.12 14.66 -13.94
CA GLU A 138 4.89 13.96 -13.55
C GLU A 138 5.20 12.65 -12.83
N PRO A 139 4.29 12.12 -11.98
CA PRO A 139 4.50 10.82 -11.35
C PRO A 139 4.77 9.73 -12.39
N GLY A 140 5.99 9.20 -12.38
CA GLY A 140 6.46 8.23 -13.37
C GLY A 140 7.86 7.68 -13.09
N PRO A 141 8.41 6.90 -14.04
CA PRO A 141 9.73 6.28 -13.93
C PRO A 141 10.82 7.33 -13.74
N ASP A 142 11.73 7.08 -12.80
CA ASP A 142 12.89 7.94 -12.55
C ASP A 142 13.77 8.02 -13.81
N PRO A 143 14.25 9.22 -14.21
CA PRO A 143 14.97 9.37 -15.48
C PRO A 143 16.38 8.80 -15.47
N HIS A 144 16.90 8.34 -14.33
CA HIS A 144 18.26 7.82 -14.20
C HIS A 144 18.34 6.30 -14.18
N ASP A 145 17.28 5.62 -13.72
CA ASP A 145 17.26 4.17 -13.60
C ASP A 145 15.95 3.50 -14.06
N GLY A 146 14.93 4.29 -14.42
CA GLY A 146 13.59 3.81 -14.83
C GLY A 146 12.74 3.26 -13.68
N GLY A 147 13.20 3.37 -12.44
CA GLY A 147 12.54 2.86 -11.25
C GLY A 147 11.34 3.69 -10.83
N LEU A 148 10.41 3.06 -10.10
CA LEU A 148 9.27 3.72 -9.48
C LEU A 148 9.44 3.68 -7.96
N TYR A 149 9.51 4.86 -7.35
CA TYR A 149 9.86 5.03 -5.95
C TYR A 149 8.83 5.91 -5.24
N ILE A 150 8.36 5.49 -4.08
CA ILE A 150 7.62 6.35 -3.14
C ILE A 150 8.37 6.35 -1.81
N VAL A 151 8.66 7.53 -1.28
CA VAL A 151 9.33 7.73 0.00
C VAL A 151 8.32 8.27 1.00
N THR A 152 8.21 7.63 2.16
CA THR A 152 7.25 8.00 3.21
C THR A 152 7.95 8.08 4.57
N GLU A 153 7.25 8.63 5.56
CA GLU A 153 7.65 8.44 6.95
C GLU A 153 7.77 6.94 7.29
N LEU A 154 8.69 6.61 8.19
CA LEU A 154 8.95 5.24 8.62
C LEU A 154 8.07 4.87 9.81
N ALA A 155 7.38 3.73 9.72
CA ALA A 155 6.58 3.18 10.81
C ALA A 155 7.42 2.43 11.85
N ASP A 156 6.90 2.32 13.06
CA ASP A 156 7.47 1.50 14.13
C ASP A 156 7.19 0.00 13.89
N TYR A 157 5.92 -0.34 13.69
CA TYR A 157 5.45 -1.71 13.44
C TYR A 157 4.01 -1.71 12.89
N SER A 158 3.58 -2.82 12.30
CA SER A 158 2.18 -2.99 11.86
C SER A 158 1.27 -3.51 12.97
N LEU A 159 -0.05 -3.30 12.84
CA LEU A 159 -1.02 -3.93 13.74
C LEU A 159 -0.94 -5.46 13.66
N LYS A 160 -0.60 -6.02 12.50
CA LYS A 160 -0.31 -7.47 12.35
C LYS A 160 0.83 -7.91 13.26
N ASP A 161 1.92 -7.15 13.34
CA ASP A 161 3.07 -7.48 14.17
C ASP A 161 2.72 -7.42 15.66
N LEU A 162 1.97 -6.38 16.07
CA LEU A 162 1.47 -6.23 17.43
C LEU A 162 0.60 -7.44 17.85
N LEU A 163 -0.40 -7.78 17.03
CA LEU A 163 -1.28 -8.91 17.30
C LEU A 163 -0.52 -10.25 17.27
N GLY A 164 0.47 -10.38 16.39
CA GLY A 164 1.35 -11.54 16.31
C GLY A 164 2.17 -11.73 17.59
N ALA A 165 2.82 -10.66 18.08
CA ALA A 165 3.63 -10.69 19.30
C ALA A 165 2.81 -11.10 20.53
N HIS A 166 1.60 -10.54 20.70
CA HIS A 166 0.69 -10.94 21.78
C HIS A 166 0.30 -12.42 21.67
N ARG A 167 -0.05 -12.89 20.47
CA ARG A 167 -0.40 -14.30 20.23
C ARG A 167 0.77 -15.24 20.57
N CYS A 168 1.99 -14.92 20.12
CA CYS A 168 3.18 -15.71 20.41
C CYS A 168 3.48 -15.80 21.92
N ALA A 169 3.16 -14.74 22.67
CA ALA A 169 3.27 -14.72 24.12
C ALA A 169 2.09 -15.40 24.85
N GLY A 170 1.12 -15.97 24.13
CA GLY A 170 -0.11 -16.52 24.73
C GLY A 170 -1.02 -15.47 25.36
N LYS A 171 -0.85 -14.20 24.99
CA LYS A 171 -1.57 -13.05 25.57
C LYS A 171 -2.61 -12.51 24.59
N ARG A 172 -3.63 -11.87 25.13
CA ARG A 172 -4.56 -11.01 24.35
C ARG A 172 -4.07 -9.56 24.39
N LEU A 173 -4.54 -8.75 23.47
CA LEU A 173 -4.37 -7.30 23.57
C LEU A 173 -5.19 -6.80 24.78
N PRO A 174 -4.62 -5.98 25.69
CA PRO A 174 -5.38 -5.37 26.78
C PRO A 174 -6.57 -4.58 26.25
N ARG A 175 -7.64 -4.51 27.04
CA ARG A 175 -8.90 -3.88 26.62
C ARG A 175 -8.69 -2.40 26.26
N GLU A 176 -7.91 -1.69 27.05
CA GLU A 176 -7.58 -0.28 26.85
C GLU A 176 -6.83 -0.08 25.53
N ALA A 177 -5.83 -0.92 25.26
CA ALA A 177 -5.10 -0.88 23.99
C ALA A 177 -5.99 -1.23 22.79
N ALA A 178 -6.91 -2.19 22.94
CA ALA A 178 -7.89 -2.52 21.90
C ALA A 178 -8.82 -1.35 21.58
N HIS A 179 -9.29 -0.61 22.59
CA HIS A 179 -10.10 0.60 22.39
C HIS A 179 -9.35 1.69 21.65
N VAL A 180 -8.08 1.94 22.00
CA VAL A 180 -7.24 2.92 21.32
C VAL A 180 -7.04 2.55 19.85
N VAL A 181 -6.65 1.29 19.58
CA VAL A 181 -6.46 0.76 18.22
C VAL A 181 -7.74 0.87 17.40
N ALA A 182 -8.89 0.48 17.96
CA ALA A 182 -10.18 0.57 17.29
C ALA A 182 -10.56 2.02 16.97
N GLY A 183 -10.35 2.94 17.91
CA GLY A 183 -10.61 4.37 17.71
C GLY A 183 -9.74 4.99 16.61
N ASP A 184 -8.45 4.67 16.57
CA ASP A 184 -7.54 5.12 15.51
C ASP A 184 -7.96 4.56 14.14
N MET A 185 -8.27 3.27 14.07
CA MET A 185 -8.70 2.61 12.84
C MET A 185 -10.00 3.23 12.29
N LEU A 186 -10.99 3.45 13.15
CA LEU A 186 -12.26 4.09 12.76
C LEU A 186 -12.04 5.52 12.25
N ARG A 187 -11.18 6.31 12.90
CA ARG A 187 -10.85 7.67 12.44
C ARG A 187 -10.15 7.65 11.08
N ALA A 188 -9.21 6.73 10.85
CA ALA A 188 -8.51 6.61 9.57
C ALA A 188 -9.46 6.19 8.43
N VAL A 189 -10.28 5.16 8.65
CA VAL A 189 -11.23 4.66 7.64
C VAL A 189 -12.33 5.68 7.36
N ALA A 190 -12.92 6.29 8.40
CA ALA A 190 -13.95 7.31 8.22
C ALA A 190 -13.39 8.55 7.52
N GLY A 191 -12.16 8.96 7.84
CA GLY A 191 -11.48 10.05 7.12
C GLY A 191 -11.24 9.74 5.64
N LEU A 192 -10.90 8.49 5.30
CA LEU A 192 -10.71 8.04 3.92
C LEU A 192 -12.04 8.14 3.15
N HIS A 193 -13.12 7.66 3.77
CA HIS A 193 -14.47 7.70 3.19
C HIS A 193 -14.99 9.12 3.04
N ALA A 194 -14.74 10.00 4.02
CA ALA A 194 -15.08 11.41 3.94
C ALA A 194 -14.39 12.11 2.76
N LYS A 195 -13.21 11.64 2.35
CA LYS A 195 -12.48 12.09 1.16
C LYS A 195 -12.94 11.43 -0.14
N GLY A 196 -13.97 10.57 -0.09
CA GLY A 196 -14.59 9.94 -1.25
C GLY A 196 -13.82 8.75 -1.80
N PHE A 197 -12.95 8.12 -1.00
CA PHE A 197 -12.22 6.91 -1.39
C PHE A 197 -12.71 5.68 -0.63
N VAL A 198 -12.52 4.52 -1.25
CA VAL A 198 -12.70 3.19 -0.66
C VAL A 198 -11.38 2.46 -0.80
N HIS A 199 -10.89 1.85 0.29
CA HIS A 199 -9.57 1.23 0.33
C HIS A 199 -9.52 -0.10 -0.40
N MET A 200 -10.57 -0.91 -0.30
CA MET A 200 -10.72 -2.25 -0.91
C MET A 200 -9.84 -3.36 -0.31
N ASP A 201 -9.00 -3.06 0.69
CA ASP A 201 -8.06 -4.04 1.27
C ASP A 201 -7.65 -3.66 2.71
N ILE A 202 -8.63 -3.30 3.54
CA ILE A 202 -8.38 -3.04 4.97
C ILE A 202 -8.00 -4.37 5.64
N LYS A 203 -6.86 -4.37 6.33
CA LYS A 203 -6.33 -5.53 7.07
C LYS A 203 -5.24 -5.07 8.05
N PRO A 204 -4.91 -5.88 9.07
CA PRO A 204 -3.91 -5.50 10.08
C PRO A 204 -2.51 -5.14 9.55
N SER A 205 -2.10 -5.63 8.37
CA SER A 205 -0.79 -5.24 7.80
C SER A 205 -0.80 -3.87 7.09
N ASN A 206 -1.97 -3.33 6.77
CA ASN A 206 -2.12 -2.02 6.12
C ASN A 206 -2.38 -0.89 7.13
N LEU A 207 -2.41 -1.24 8.43
CA LEU A 207 -2.49 -0.33 9.55
C LEU A 207 -1.16 -0.38 10.29
N MET A 208 -0.48 0.75 10.39
CA MET A 208 0.84 0.85 10.99
C MET A 208 0.88 1.88 12.10
N VAL A 209 1.70 1.61 13.12
CA VAL A 209 1.89 2.49 14.26
C VAL A 209 3.08 3.41 13.99
N PHE A 210 2.87 4.70 14.23
CA PHE A 210 3.85 5.77 14.16
C PHE A 210 3.79 6.56 15.45
N ASN A 211 4.84 6.52 16.26
CA ASN A 211 4.91 7.24 17.53
C ASN A 211 3.67 6.99 18.42
N GLY A 212 3.22 5.73 18.47
CA GLY A 212 2.07 5.30 19.26
C GLY A 212 0.69 5.59 18.66
N ARG A 213 0.59 6.15 17.44
CA ARG A 213 -0.68 6.36 16.72
C ARG A 213 -0.79 5.44 15.52
N LEU A 214 -1.95 4.83 15.33
CA LEU A 214 -2.20 3.97 14.18
C LEU A 214 -2.68 4.78 12.97
N LYS A 215 -2.02 4.58 11.83
CA LYS A 215 -2.30 5.23 10.55
C LYS A 215 -2.50 4.20 9.44
N LEU A 216 -3.26 4.61 8.42
CA LEU A 216 -3.46 3.85 7.18
C LEU A 216 -2.34 4.15 6.18
N ILE A 217 -1.76 3.12 5.54
CA ILE A 217 -0.59 3.26 4.67
C ILE A 217 -0.82 2.93 3.18
N ASP A 218 -1.47 1.80 2.85
CA ASP A 218 -1.35 1.17 1.52
C ASP A 218 -2.46 1.56 0.54
N THR A 219 -2.30 2.69 -0.13
CA THR A 219 -3.36 3.27 -0.96
C THR A 219 -3.29 2.96 -2.46
N ASP A 220 -2.45 2.00 -2.87
CA ASP A 220 -2.32 1.64 -4.31
C ASP A 220 -3.53 0.88 -4.88
N GLY A 221 -4.37 0.32 -4.02
CA GLY A 221 -5.65 -0.29 -4.36
C GLY A 221 -6.86 0.63 -4.21
N CYS A 222 -6.69 1.83 -3.63
CA CYS A 222 -7.79 2.74 -3.32
C CYS A 222 -8.48 3.25 -4.59
N VAL A 223 -9.81 3.27 -4.59
CA VAL A 223 -10.63 3.79 -5.69
C VAL A 223 -11.61 4.83 -5.18
N LYS A 224 -12.15 5.66 -6.08
CA LYS A 224 -13.23 6.59 -5.70
C LYS A 224 -14.51 5.82 -5.39
N ALA A 225 -15.25 6.25 -4.37
CA ALA A 225 -16.57 5.72 -4.09
C ALA A 225 -17.48 5.85 -5.33
N GLY A 226 -18.28 4.83 -5.60
CA GLY A 226 -19.13 4.72 -6.81
C GLY A 226 -18.38 4.24 -8.06
N THR A 227 -17.07 3.97 -7.99
CA THR A 227 -16.35 3.37 -9.13
C THR A 227 -16.86 1.95 -9.36
N VAL A 228 -17.35 1.66 -10.55
CA VAL A 228 -17.73 0.31 -10.96
C VAL A 228 -16.48 -0.55 -11.11
N VAL A 229 -16.39 -1.61 -10.30
CA VAL A 229 -15.27 -2.55 -10.31
C VAL A 229 -15.48 -3.61 -11.38
N SER A 230 -14.45 -3.81 -12.21
CA SER A 230 -14.40 -4.88 -13.20
C SER A 230 -13.56 -6.05 -12.71
N LYS A 231 -14.00 -7.29 -12.98
CA LYS A 231 -13.19 -8.50 -12.70
C LYS A 231 -11.90 -8.56 -13.49
N ALA A 232 -11.88 -7.89 -14.65
CA ALA A 232 -10.71 -7.82 -15.51
C ALA A 232 -9.71 -6.74 -15.05
N ASP A 233 -10.07 -5.91 -14.07
CA ASP A 233 -9.17 -4.89 -13.53
C ASP A 233 -8.15 -5.54 -12.58
N THR A 234 -6.99 -5.87 -13.13
CA THR A 234 -5.85 -6.44 -12.40
C THR A 234 -5.13 -5.43 -11.51
N SER A 235 -5.50 -4.14 -11.56
CA SER A 235 -4.91 -3.10 -10.71
C SER A 235 -5.53 -3.07 -9.31
N ILE A 236 -6.71 -3.68 -9.12
CA ILE A 236 -7.37 -3.77 -7.82
C ILE A 236 -6.82 -4.99 -7.09
N SER A 237 -6.39 -4.77 -5.85
CA SER A 237 -5.85 -5.81 -4.98
C SER A 237 -6.71 -5.94 -3.74
N PHE A 238 -6.89 -7.17 -3.26
CA PHE A 238 -7.66 -7.47 -2.06
C PHE A 238 -7.09 -8.73 -1.39
N SER A 239 -7.39 -8.88 -0.11
CA SER A 239 -6.99 -10.03 0.69
C SER A 239 -8.22 -10.92 0.95
N PRO A 240 -8.25 -12.17 0.45
CA PRO A 240 -9.44 -13.02 0.51
C PRO A 240 -10.07 -13.17 1.91
N CYS A 241 -9.26 -13.24 2.97
CA CYS A 241 -9.75 -13.43 4.35
C CYS A 241 -10.48 -12.21 4.94
N TYR A 242 -10.32 -11.02 4.35
CA TYR A 242 -10.93 -9.76 4.81
C TYR A 242 -11.98 -9.24 3.81
N CYS A 243 -12.20 -9.99 2.72
CA CYS A 243 -13.08 -9.61 1.63
C CYS A 243 -14.55 -9.65 2.07
N ALA A 244 -15.30 -8.57 1.79
CA ALA A 244 -16.74 -8.49 2.03
C ALA A 244 -17.50 -9.57 1.23
N PRO A 245 -18.58 -10.16 1.78
CA PRO A 245 -19.28 -11.28 1.15
C PRO A 245 -19.90 -10.91 -0.20
N GLU A 246 -20.37 -9.67 -0.38
CA GLU A 246 -20.84 -9.12 -1.64
C GLU A 246 -19.71 -9.02 -2.68
N PHE A 247 -18.50 -8.63 -2.28
CA PHE A 247 -17.34 -8.57 -3.16
C PHE A 247 -16.84 -9.97 -3.52
N ALA A 248 -16.82 -10.90 -2.56
CA ALA A 248 -16.53 -12.31 -2.81
C ALA A 248 -17.53 -12.95 -3.78
N ARG A 249 -18.83 -12.67 -3.63
CA ARG A 249 -19.87 -13.12 -4.58
C ARG A 249 -19.66 -12.53 -5.96
N PHE A 250 -19.34 -11.24 -6.04
CA PHE A 250 -19.00 -10.58 -7.30
C PHE A 250 -17.88 -11.35 -7.98
N LEU A 251 -16.75 -11.59 -7.32
CA LEU A 251 -15.58 -12.25 -7.90
C LEU A 251 -15.87 -13.69 -8.38
N THR A 252 -16.61 -14.47 -7.60
CA THR A 252 -16.78 -15.92 -7.83
C THR A 252 -17.88 -16.31 -8.82
N ARG A 253 -18.94 -15.50 -8.97
CA ARG A 253 -20.08 -15.86 -9.86
C ARG A 253 -19.81 -15.57 -11.33
N ARG A 254 -20.14 -16.50 -12.25
CA ARG A 254 -20.17 -16.20 -13.69
C ARG A 254 -21.36 -15.30 -14.01
N GLY A 255 -21.16 -14.21 -14.75
CA GLY A 255 -22.23 -13.30 -15.18
C GLY A 255 -22.86 -12.44 -14.06
N GLY A 256 -22.12 -12.15 -12.99
CA GLY A 256 -22.60 -11.29 -11.89
C GLY A 256 -22.77 -9.83 -12.30
N LEU A 257 -23.71 -9.15 -11.63
CA LEU A 257 -23.88 -7.69 -11.76
C LEU A 257 -22.58 -6.96 -11.40
N PRO A 258 -22.27 -5.84 -12.05
CA PRO A 258 -21.18 -4.98 -11.63
C PRO A 258 -21.34 -4.60 -10.15
N ILE A 259 -20.22 -4.52 -9.43
CA ILE A 259 -20.21 -4.00 -8.06
C ILE A 259 -19.56 -2.63 -8.05
N GLU A 260 -20.15 -1.70 -7.32
CA GLU A 260 -19.57 -0.38 -7.08
C GLU A 260 -18.72 -0.42 -5.82
N ALA A 261 -17.59 0.27 -5.85
CA ALA A 261 -16.78 0.50 -4.67
C ALA A 261 -17.56 1.39 -3.68
N ALA A 262 -17.91 0.84 -2.53
CA ALA A 262 -18.68 1.53 -1.50
C ALA A 262 -18.02 1.41 -0.12
N PRO A 263 -18.18 2.41 0.76
CA PRO A 263 -17.71 2.36 2.16
C PRO A 263 -18.06 1.08 2.94
N GLY A 264 -19.19 0.44 2.60
CA GLY A 264 -19.60 -0.83 3.20
C GLY A 264 -18.60 -1.97 3.00
N LEU A 265 -17.86 -1.97 1.88
CA LEU A 265 -16.82 -2.97 1.61
C LEU A 265 -15.69 -2.89 2.63
N ASP A 266 -15.24 -1.66 2.95
CA ASP A 266 -14.21 -1.43 3.96
C ASP A 266 -14.74 -1.61 5.39
N SER A 267 -16.03 -1.39 5.62
CA SER A 267 -16.65 -1.55 6.94
C SER A 267 -16.77 -3.00 7.37
N TRP A 268 -16.84 -3.92 6.40
CA TRP A 268 -16.81 -5.37 6.66
C TRP A 268 -15.41 -5.83 7.09
N SER A 269 -14.38 -5.32 6.42
CA SER A 269 -12.97 -5.70 6.60
C SER A 269 -12.43 -5.35 7.98
#